data_AF-A0A369QNK2-F1
#
_entry.id   AF-A0A369QNK2-F1
#
_cell.length_a   1.000
_cell.length_b   1.000
_cell.length_c   1.000
_cell.angle_alpha   90.00
_cell.angle_beta   90.00
_cell.angle_gamma   90.00
#
_symmetry.space_group_name_H-M   'P 1'
#
loop_
_entity.id
_entity.type
_entity.pdbx_description
1 polymer ?
#
loop_
_entity_poly.entity_id
_entity_poly.type
_entity_poly.pdbx_seq_one_letter_code
_entity_poly.pdbx_strand_id
1 'polypeptide(L)'
;MWVKYNPNWLVTLLEEQLPEKPEIIEAAGQCTRGVWEKKDYIYFVNTKNPDLPGSEWQFKENLILEDADRGMFVLDILKDGRIGGIQFISPGD
;
A
#
# COMPACT_ATOMS: atom_id res chain seq x y z
N MET A 1 5.00 11.77 -10.64
CA MET A 1 4.48 13.00 -10.01
C MET A 1 3.58 12.58 -8.85
N TRP A 2 3.65 13.25 -7.71
CA TRP A 2 2.74 12.97 -6.59
C TRP A 2 1.33 13.45 -6.92
N VAL A 3 0.35 12.60 -6.73
CA VAL A 3 -1.08 12.89 -6.94
C VAL A 3 -1.83 12.68 -5.63
N LYS A 4 -2.97 13.37 -5.47
CA LYS A 4 -3.88 13.14 -4.36
C LYS A 4 -4.45 11.71 -4.46
N TYR A 5 -4.51 11.02 -3.33
CA TYR A 5 -5.11 9.69 -3.20
C TYR A 5 -6.18 9.73 -2.10
N ASN A 6 -7.27 9.00 -2.29
CA ASN A 6 -8.33 8.87 -1.29
C ASN A 6 -8.20 7.49 -0.62
N PRO A 7 -7.82 7.43 0.67
CA PRO A 7 -7.57 6.16 1.35
C PRO A 7 -8.82 5.41 1.79
N ASN A 8 -10.01 6.03 1.73
CA ASN A 8 -11.22 5.45 2.32
C ASN A 8 -11.52 4.02 1.83
N TRP A 9 -11.31 3.74 0.54
CA TRP A 9 -11.50 2.40 0.00
C TRP A 9 -10.56 1.37 0.66
N LEU A 10 -9.27 1.68 0.76
CA LEU A 10 -8.29 0.78 1.37
C LEU A 10 -8.58 0.60 2.87
N VAL A 11 -8.94 1.67 3.56
CA VAL A 11 -9.31 1.63 4.99
C VAL A 11 -10.50 0.69 5.20
N THR A 12 -11.58 0.86 4.45
CA THR A 12 -12.76 -0.01 4.55
C THR A 12 -12.41 -1.47 4.26
N LEU A 13 -11.60 -1.72 3.23
CA LEU A 13 -11.20 -3.08 2.88
C LEU A 13 -10.36 -3.75 3.99
N LEU A 14 -9.47 -3.00 4.62
CA LEU A 14 -8.66 -3.48 5.74
C LEU A 14 -9.49 -3.69 7.01
N GLU A 15 -10.49 -2.84 7.28
CA GLU A 15 -11.44 -3.04 8.37
C GLU A 15 -12.25 -4.33 8.19
N GLU A 16 -12.56 -4.70 6.95
CA GLU A 16 -13.27 -5.94 6.63
C GLU A 16 -12.40 -7.20 6.73
N GLN A 17 -11.17 -7.15 6.20
CA GLN A 17 -10.32 -8.34 6.05
C GLN A 17 -9.30 -8.55 7.16
N LEU A 18 -8.84 -7.46 7.79
CA LEU A 18 -7.80 -7.46 8.81
C LEU A 18 -8.19 -6.60 10.03
N PRO A 19 -9.39 -6.76 10.60
CA PRO A 19 -9.86 -5.96 11.74
C PRO A 19 -8.96 -6.08 12.98
N GLU A 20 -8.16 -7.15 13.08
CA GLU A 20 -7.20 -7.38 14.15
C GLU A 20 -5.87 -6.61 14.00
N LYS A 21 -5.69 -5.84 12.92
CA LYS A 21 -4.49 -5.04 12.62
C LYS A 21 -4.78 -3.53 12.55
N PRO A 22 -5.26 -2.91 13.66
CA PRO A 22 -5.65 -1.50 13.69
C PRO A 22 -4.52 -0.55 13.28
N GLU A 23 -3.26 -0.91 13.52
CA GLU A 23 -2.10 -0.12 13.12
C GLU A 23 -1.94 0.00 11.60
N ILE A 24 -2.34 -1.03 10.84
CA ILE A 24 -2.29 -1.02 9.38
C ILE A 24 -3.45 -0.20 8.81
N ILE A 25 -4.63 -0.30 9.44
CA ILE A 25 -5.80 0.51 9.10
C ILE A 25 -5.49 2.00 9.31
N GLU A 26 -4.86 2.36 10.43
CA GLU A 26 -4.43 3.73 10.71
C GLU A 26 -3.41 4.21 9.67
N ALA A 27 -2.39 3.40 9.35
CA ALA A 27 -1.39 3.72 8.35
C ALA A 27 -2.00 3.93 6.95
N ALA A 28 -3.01 3.14 6.58
CA ALA A 28 -3.77 3.33 5.35
C ALA A 28 -4.49 4.68 5.32
N GLY A 29 -5.10 5.09 6.43
CA GLY A 29 -5.72 6.41 6.57
C GLY A 29 -4.78 7.59 6.33
N GLN A 30 -3.48 7.41 6.55
CA GLN A 30 -2.46 8.44 6.32
C GLN A 30 -1.99 8.54 4.86
N CYS A 31 -2.29 7.53 4.04
CA CYS A 31 -1.94 7.52 2.62
C CYS A 31 -2.87 8.49 1.87
N THR A 32 -2.55 9.78 1.84
CA THR A 32 -3.41 10.83 1.22
C THR A 32 -2.87 11.34 -0.12
N ARG A 33 -1.68 10.89 -0.50
CA ARG A 33 -1.04 11.16 -1.78
C ARG A 33 -0.14 9.99 -2.17
N GLY A 34 0.04 9.76 -3.45
CA GLY A 34 0.92 8.70 -3.95
C GLY A 34 1.54 9.03 -5.31
N VAL A 35 2.46 8.18 -5.75
CA VAL A 35 3.04 8.22 -7.10
C VAL A 35 2.67 6.92 -7.79
N TRP A 36 1.94 7.03 -8.90
CA TRP A 36 1.70 5.89 -9.77
C TRP A 36 2.99 5.54 -10.52
N GLU A 37 3.39 4.28 -10.40
CA GLU A 37 4.24 3.62 -11.35
C GLU A 37 3.37 2.76 -12.26
N LYS A 38 3.37 3.10 -13.55
CA LYS A 38 2.45 2.51 -14.53
C LYS A 38 0.99 2.63 -14.06
N LYS A 39 0.15 1.62 -14.33
CA LYS A 39 -1.30 1.63 -14.05
C LYS A 39 -1.68 0.74 -12.87
N ASP A 40 -0.76 -0.09 -12.44
CA ASP A 40 -0.93 -1.24 -11.56
C ASP A 40 -0.17 -1.08 -10.25
N TYR A 41 0.60 0.00 -10.05
CA TYR A 41 1.31 0.21 -8.80
C TYR A 41 1.27 1.66 -8.35
N ILE A 42 0.89 1.90 -7.10
CA ILE A 42 1.00 3.21 -6.45
C ILE A 42 1.89 3.12 -5.21
N TYR A 43 2.85 4.03 -5.12
CA TYR A 43 3.73 4.20 -3.96
C TYR A 43 3.28 5.36 -3.08
N PHE A 44 3.41 5.23 -1.77
CA PHE A 44 3.09 6.28 -0.79
C PHE A 44 4.31 6.89 -0.10
N VAL A 45 5.51 6.34 -0.37
CA VAL A 45 6.80 6.83 0.12
C VAL A 45 7.79 7.01 -1.03
N ASN A 46 8.94 7.62 -0.77
CA ASN A 46 10.03 7.69 -1.73
C ASN A 46 10.69 6.31 -1.94
N THR A 47 10.70 5.83 -3.18
CA THR A 47 11.25 4.52 -3.57
C THR A 47 12.75 4.52 -3.86
N LYS A 48 13.44 5.66 -3.70
CA LYS A 48 14.87 5.76 -3.99
C LYS A 48 15.69 4.89 -3.02
N ASN A 49 16.53 4.03 -3.59
CA ASN A 49 17.49 3.19 -2.85
C ASN A 49 16.83 2.33 -1.75
N PRO A 50 15.87 1.47 -2.09
CA PRO A 50 15.15 0.67 -1.10
C PRO A 50 16.11 -0.16 -0.24
N ASP A 51 15.79 -0.31 1.03
CA ASP A 51 16.55 -1.04 2.06
C ASP A 51 17.98 -0.57 2.34
N LEU A 52 18.43 0.55 1.74
CA LEU A 52 19.66 1.22 2.17
C LEU A 52 19.43 2.15 3.36
N PRO A 53 20.42 2.34 4.26
CA PRO A 53 20.29 3.29 5.37
C PRO A 53 19.85 4.68 4.92
N GLY A 54 18.80 5.21 5.57
CA GLY A 54 18.23 6.52 5.26
C GLY A 54 17.23 6.56 4.10
N SER A 55 16.90 5.42 3.48
CA SER A 55 15.78 5.35 2.54
C SER A 55 14.44 5.33 3.28
N GLU A 56 13.40 5.89 2.65
CA GLU A 56 12.03 5.79 3.19
C GLU A 56 11.45 4.39 3.00
N TRP A 57 11.86 3.69 1.93
CA TRP A 57 11.44 2.33 1.63
C TRP A 57 12.32 1.32 2.38
N GLN A 58 11.81 0.87 3.53
CA GLN A 58 12.41 -0.18 4.35
C GLN A 58 11.45 -1.36 4.41
N PHE A 59 11.60 -2.32 3.51
CA PHE A 59 10.61 -3.38 3.30
C PHE A 59 10.51 -4.31 4.52
N LYS A 60 9.29 -4.67 4.91
CA LYS A 60 9.03 -5.65 5.97
C LYS A 60 8.34 -6.90 5.41
N GLU A 61 7.15 -6.73 4.87
CA GLU A 61 6.30 -7.84 4.43
C GLU A 61 5.25 -7.39 3.43
N ASN A 62 4.61 -8.38 2.79
CA ASN A 62 3.47 -8.20 1.90
C ASN A 62 2.21 -8.75 2.54
N LEU A 63 1.11 -8.03 2.39
CA LEU A 63 -0.23 -8.53 2.68
C LEU A 63 -1.00 -8.67 1.37
N ILE A 64 -1.61 -9.83 1.17
CA ILE A 64 -2.47 -10.09 0.00
C ILE A 64 -3.90 -9.82 0.42
N LEU A 65 -4.59 -8.99 -0.35
CA LEU A 65 -5.98 -8.60 -0.15
C LEU A 65 -6.78 -8.87 -1.43
N GLU A 66 -8.08 -9.07 -1.29
CA GLU A 66 -8.99 -9.35 -2.41
C GLU A 66 -10.22 -8.42 -2.35
N ASP A 67 -10.54 -7.72 -3.42
CA ASP A 67 -11.76 -6.90 -3.55
C ASP A 67 -12.58 -7.44 -4.71
N ALA A 68 -13.88 -7.58 -4.47
CA ALA A 68 -14.78 -8.22 -5.42
C ALA A 68 -14.85 -7.50 -6.78
N ASP A 69 -14.61 -6.19 -6.81
CA ASP A 69 -14.66 -5.37 -8.03
C ASP A 69 -13.28 -5.21 -8.69
N ARG A 70 -12.21 -5.18 -7.90
CA ARG A 70 -10.84 -4.83 -8.33
C ARG A 70 -9.89 -6.03 -8.42
N GLY A 71 -10.28 -7.20 -7.93
CA GLY A 71 -9.46 -8.40 -7.91
C GLY A 71 -8.48 -8.43 -6.74
N MET A 72 -7.31 -9.02 -6.97
CA MET A 72 -6.28 -9.17 -5.94
C MET A 72 -5.29 -8.01 -5.96
N PHE A 73 -4.79 -7.63 -4.79
CA PHE A 73 -3.68 -6.68 -4.68
C PHE A 73 -2.77 -7.03 -3.52
N VAL A 74 -1.54 -6.55 -3.64
CA VAL A 74 -0.47 -6.70 -2.66
C VAL A 74 -0.25 -5.35 -1.99
N LEU A 75 -0.31 -5.33 -0.67
CA LEU A 75 0.00 -4.19 0.16
C LEU A 75 1.40 -4.35 0.76
N ASP A 76 2.30 -3.42 0.44
CA ASP A 76 3.66 -3.44 0.98
C ASP A 76 3.68 -2.75 2.35
N ILE A 77 4.13 -3.48 3.37
CA ILE A 77 4.31 -2.96 4.72
C ILE A 77 5.79 -2.68 4.96
N LEU A 78 6.09 -1.51 5.52
CA LEU A 78 7.45 -1.10 5.86
C LEU A 78 7.79 -1.42 7.32
N LYS A 79 9.09 -1.48 7.64
CA LYS A 79 9.59 -1.82 8.99
C LYS A 79 9.13 -0.86 10.07
N ASP A 80 8.79 0.38 9.71
CA ASP A 80 8.28 1.41 10.60
C ASP A 80 6.75 1.48 10.67
N GLY A 81 6.04 0.52 10.06
CA GLY A 81 4.58 0.42 10.08
C GLY A 81 3.87 1.26 9.02
N ARG A 82 4.59 2.06 8.23
CA ARG A 82 4.00 2.75 7.08
C ARG A 82 3.67 1.77 5.95
N ILE A 83 2.75 2.19 5.08
CA ILE A 83 2.46 1.48 3.83
C ILE A 83 3.41 2.01 2.75
N GLY A 84 4.12 1.10 2.09
CA GLY A 84 5.02 1.41 0.98
C GLY A 84 4.26 1.67 -0.31
N GLY A 85 3.35 0.77 -0.66
CA GLY A 85 2.56 0.86 -1.89
C GLY A 85 1.47 -0.20 -1.98
N ILE A 86 0.69 -0.13 -3.07
CA ILE A 86 -0.36 -1.08 -3.44
C ILE A 86 -0.13 -1.52 -4.88
N GLN A 87 0.16 -2.79 -5.09
CA GLN A 87 0.23 -3.39 -6.42
C GLN A 87 -1.08 -4.10 -6.74
N PHE A 88 -1.74 -3.71 -7.84
CA PHE A 88 -2.92 -4.35 -8.40
C PHE A 88 -2.49 -5.49 -9.32
N ILE A 89 -2.98 -6.70 -9.04
CA ILE A 89 -2.61 -7.91 -9.80
C ILE A 89 -3.63 -8.11 -10.92
N SER A 90 -3.16 -8.13 -12.16
CA SER A 90 -4.02 -8.40 -13.32
C SER A 90 -4.19 -9.90 -13.51
N PRO A 91 -5.31 -10.35 -14.12
CA PRO A 91 -5.44 -11.74 -14.53
C PRO A 91 -4.32 -12.12 -15.52
N GLY A 92 -3.41 -13.00 -15.10
CA GLY A 92 -2.30 -13.49 -15.92
C GLY A 92 -0.90 -13.03 -15.51
N ASP A 93 -0.77 -12.24 -14.43
CA ASP A 93 0.51 -11.96 -13.75
C ASP A 93 1.03 -13.16 -12.94
#